data_AF-F8A775-F1
#
_entry.id   AF-F8A775-F1
#
_cell.length_a   1.000
_cell.length_b   1.000
_cell.length_c   1.000
_cell.angle_alpha   90.00
_cell.angle_beta   90.00
_cell.angle_gamma   90.00
#
_symmetry.space_group_name_H-M   'P 1'
#
loop_
_entity.id
_entity.type
_entity.pdbx_description
1 polymer ?
#
loop_
_entity_poly.entity_id
_entity_poly.type
_entity_poly.pdbx_seq_one_letter_code
_entity_poly.pdbx_strand_id
1 'polypeptide(L)'
;MPDPAAPGPAAPGPAAPAAARRWPYVLGGAGALVVAVVFATVGDGVDVPEADGLRGAVVEHAHTVTWALLAAALLNAARRPGWDRLSQTLAVAGGASYACFLAAVFVL
;
A
#
# COMPACT_ATOMS: atom_id res chain seq x y z
N MET A 1 37.08 -51.24 3.60
CA MET A 1 35.64 -51.00 3.79
C MET A 1 35.36 -49.64 3.15
N PRO A 2 34.65 -49.55 2.01
CA PRO A 2 34.37 -48.25 1.38
C PRO A 2 33.33 -47.47 2.20
N ASP A 3 33.59 -46.16 2.33
CA ASP A 3 32.78 -45.18 3.05
C ASP A 3 31.39 -45.03 2.39
N PRO A 4 30.27 -45.17 3.12
CA PRO A 4 28.93 -45.00 2.54
C PRO A 4 28.77 -43.56 2.06
N ALA A 5 28.63 -43.41 0.74
CA ALA A 5 28.48 -42.15 0.03
C ALA A 5 27.57 -41.16 0.78
N ALA A 6 28.12 -40.00 1.12
CA ALA A 6 27.38 -38.90 1.73
C ALA A 6 26.15 -38.56 0.87
N PRO A 7 24.97 -38.33 1.48
CA PRO A 7 23.76 -38.01 0.75
C PRO A 7 23.99 -36.73 -0.07
N GLY A 8 23.75 -36.83 -1.39
CA GLY A 8 23.83 -35.69 -2.31
C GLY A 8 22.90 -34.56 -1.89
N PRO A 9 23.17 -33.32 -2.35
CA PRO A 9 22.39 -32.15 -1.96
C PRO A 9 20.90 -32.36 -2.26
N ALA A 10 20.06 -32.12 -1.26
CA ALA A 10 18.61 -32.25 -1.38
C ALA A 10 18.11 -31.44 -2.59
N ALA A 11 17.29 -32.07 -3.42
CA ALA A 11 16.67 -31.41 -4.57
C ALA A 11 15.91 -30.16 -4.10
N PRO A 12 16.04 -29.00 -4.78
CA PRO A 12 15.31 -27.81 -4.40
C PRO A 12 13.81 -28.10 -4.37
N GLY A 13 13.19 -27.84 -3.22
CA GLY A 13 11.74 -27.99 -3.05
C GLY A 13 10.97 -27.13 -4.05
N PRO A 14 9.69 -27.44 -4.31
CA PRO A 14 8.92 -26.76 -5.35
C PRO A 14 8.90 -25.26 -5.09
N ALA A 15 9.50 -24.49 -6.00
CA ALA A 15 9.41 -23.04 -5.98
C ALA A 15 7.93 -22.66 -6.01
N ALA A 16 7.41 -22.10 -4.92
CA ALA A 16 6.07 -21.54 -4.91
C ALA A 16 5.96 -20.59 -6.11
N PRO A 17 5.03 -20.83 -7.06
CA PRO A 17 5.05 -20.15 -8.34
C PRO A 17 4.89 -18.65 -8.10
N ALA A 18 5.74 -17.84 -8.72
CA ALA A 18 5.82 -16.39 -8.51
C ALA A 18 4.46 -15.67 -8.60
N ALA A 19 3.48 -16.27 -9.28
CA ALA A 19 2.09 -15.81 -9.32
C ALA A 19 1.39 -15.80 -7.94
N ALA A 20 1.61 -16.81 -7.10
CA ALA A 20 0.99 -16.90 -5.78
C ALA A 20 1.41 -15.75 -4.84
N ARG A 21 2.66 -15.29 -4.96
CA ARG A 21 3.17 -14.13 -4.20
C ARG A 21 2.62 -12.78 -4.69
N ARG A 22 2.09 -12.69 -5.91
CA ARG A 22 1.58 -11.43 -6.51
C ARG A 22 0.13 -11.14 -6.14
N TRP A 23 -0.68 -12.19 -5.96
CA TRP A 23 -2.11 -12.05 -5.68
C TRP A 23 -2.47 -11.16 -4.50
N PRO A 24 -1.79 -11.23 -3.33
CA PRO A 24 -2.08 -10.34 -2.22
C PRO A 24 -1.91 -8.85 -2.58
N TYR A 25 -0.89 -8.53 -3.38
CA TYR A 25 -0.65 -7.14 -3.82
C TYR A 25 -1.70 -6.66 -4.82
N VAL A 26 -2.16 -7.54 -5.72
CA VAL A 26 -3.24 -7.20 -6.66
C VAL A 26 -4.55 -6.94 -5.91
N LEU A 27 -4.92 -7.85 -5.00
CA LEU A 27 -6.16 -7.72 -4.22
C LEU A 27 -6.11 -6.50 -3.30
N GLY A 28 -4.99 -6.29 -2.60
CA GLY A 28 -4.80 -5.12 -1.76
C GLY A 28 -4.82 -3.82 -2.57
N GLY A 29 -4.14 -3.79 -3.72
CA GLY A 29 -4.10 -2.61 -4.60
C GLY A 29 -5.47 -2.28 -5.19
N ALA A 30 -6.24 -3.27 -5.62
CA ALA A 30 -7.61 -3.09 -6.10
C ALA A 30 -8.53 -2.60 -4.99
N GLY A 31 -8.46 -3.20 -3.79
CA GLY A 31 -9.23 -2.76 -2.62
C GLY A 31 -8.93 -1.31 -2.24
N ALA A 32 -7.64 -0.95 -2.16
CA ALA A 32 -7.22 0.42 -1.89
C ALA A 32 -7.72 1.41 -2.95
N LEU A 33 -7.71 1.02 -4.24
CA LEU A 33 -8.21 1.86 -5.33
C LEU A 33 -9.72 2.09 -5.21
N VAL A 34 -10.50 1.05 -4.88
CA VAL A 34 -11.95 1.18 -4.65
C VAL A 34 -12.21 2.17 -3.53
N VAL A 35 -11.48 2.06 -2.42
CA VAL A 35 -11.61 3.00 -1.29
C VAL A 35 -11.24 4.43 -1.71
N ALA A 36 -10.18 4.61 -2.49
CA ALA A 36 -9.81 5.91 -3.04
C ALA A 36 -10.93 6.52 -3.91
N VAL A 37 -11.57 5.71 -4.76
CA VAL A 37 -12.70 6.17 -5.59
C VAL A 37 -13.90 6.55 -4.74
N VAL A 38 -14.21 5.79 -3.70
CA VAL A 38 -15.29 6.13 -2.76
C VAL A 38 -15.01 7.47 -2.10
N PHE A 39 -13.81 7.69 -1.54
CA PHE A 39 -13.46 8.98 -0.95
C PHE A 39 -13.44 10.12 -1.97
N ALA A 40 -13.02 9.87 -3.20
CA ALA A 40 -13.01 10.88 -4.26
C ALA A 40 -14.42 11.29 -4.74
N THR A 41 -15.43 10.45 -4.54
CA THR A 41 -16.79 10.66 -5.09
C THR A 41 -17.82 10.98 -4.03
N VAL A 42 -17.69 10.39 -2.84
CA VAL A 42 -18.61 10.57 -1.72
C VAL A 42 -18.05 11.58 -0.71
N GLY A 43 -16.73 11.79 -0.69
CA GLY A 43 -16.04 12.50 0.38
C GLY A 43 -15.79 11.58 1.59
N ASP A 44 -15.07 12.08 2.59
CA ASP A 44 -14.77 11.32 3.81
C ASP A 44 -15.81 11.48 4.92
N GLY A 45 -16.78 12.38 4.72
CA GLY A 45 -17.87 12.64 5.66
C GLY A 45 -17.41 13.27 6.97
N VAL A 46 -16.15 13.73 7.04
CA VAL A 46 -15.60 14.38 8.23
C VAL A 46 -15.94 15.85 8.18
N ASP A 47 -16.85 16.27 9.04
CA ASP A 47 -17.18 17.69 9.21
C ASP A 47 -16.24 18.29 10.27
N VAL A 48 -15.34 19.17 9.83
CA VAL A 48 -14.45 19.93 10.70
C VAL A 48 -14.87 21.39 10.64
N PRO A 49 -15.57 21.90 11.67
CA PRO A 49 -15.95 23.30 11.75
C PRO A 49 -14.71 24.18 11.56
N GLU A 50 -14.84 25.25 10.77
CA GLU A 50 -13.77 26.24 10.55
C GLU A 50 -12.55 25.70 9.77
N ALA A 51 -12.63 24.53 9.13
CA ALA A 51 -11.60 24.08 8.20
C ALA A 51 -11.70 24.83 6.87
N ASP A 52 -10.98 25.95 6.75
CA ASP A 52 -10.87 26.73 5.53
C ASP A 52 -9.45 26.67 4.91
N GLY A 53 -9.33 27.20 3.69
CA GLY A 53 -8.07 27.28 2.96
C GLY A 53 -7.32 25.94 2.83
N LEU A 54 -6.05 25.94 3.23
CA LEU A 54 -5.18 24.76 3.13
C LEU A 54 -5.61 23.62 4.07
N ARG A 55 -6.13 23.95 5.26
CA ARG A 55 -6.61 22.95 6.23
C ARG A 55 -7.83 22.23 5.67
N GLY A 56 -8.79 22.97 5.12
CA GLY A 56 -9.95 22.41 4.42
C GLY A 56 -9.54 21.45 3.29
N ALA A 57 -8.62 21.87 2.43
CA ALA A 57 -8.11 21.04 1.34
C ALA A 57 -7.43 19.74 1.82
N VAL A 58 -6.69 19.80 2.93
CA VAL A 58 -6.06 18.60 3.54
C VAL A 58 -7.13 17.66 4.08
N VAL A 59 -8.11 18.16 4.83
CA VAL A 59 -9.22 17.35 5.35
C VAL A 59 -9.97 16.67 4.20
N GLU A 60 -10.32 17.42 3.16
CA GLU A 60 -11.12 16.91 2.04
C GLU A 60 -10.41 15.87 1.17
N HIS A 61 -9.10 15.98 0.97
CA HIS A 61 -8.39 15.19 -0.04
C HIS A 61 -7.37 14.19 0.51
N ALA A 62 -6.91 14.33 1.75
CA ALA A 62 -5.82 13.50 2.26
C ALA A 62 -6.16 12.00 2.30
N HIS A 63 -7.41 11.64 2.62
CA HIS A 63 -7.88 10.26 2.55
C HIS A 63 -7.75 9.68 1.13
N THR A 64 -8.29 10.40 0.14
CA THR A 64 -8.21 10.01 -1.27
C THR A 64 -6.75 9.83 -1.71
N VAL A 65 -5.88 10.78 -1.36
CA VAL A 65 -4.46 10.73 -1.70
C VAL A 65 -3.77 9.55 -1.03
N THR A 66 -4.01 9.30 0.26
CA THR A 66 -3.44 8.17 1.00
C THR A 66 -3.80 6.84 0.35
N TRP A 67 -5.09 6.63 0.04
CA TRP A 67 -5.54 5.39 -0.57
C TRP A 67 -5.07 5.22 -2.02
N ALA A 68 -5.02 6.31 -2.80
CA ALA A 68 -4.47 6.28 -4.16
C ALA A 68 -2.98 5.91 -4.17
N LEU A 69 -2.19 6.49 -3.26
CA LEU A 69 -0.76 6.19 -3.13
C LEU A 69 -0.51 4.76 -2.65
N LEU A 70 -1.31 4.27 -1.71
CA LEU A 70 -1.25 2.88 -1.26
C LEU A 70 -1.61 1.91 -2.39
N ALA A 71 -2.66 2.20 -3.16
CA ALA A 71 -3.04 1.42 -4.34
C ALA A 71 -1.88 1.38 -5.35
N ALA A 72 -1.27 2.52 -5.66
CA ALA A 72 -0.12 2.59 -6.56
C ALA A 72 1.08 1.79 -6.03
N ALA A 73 1.38 1.86 -4.73
CA ALA A 73 2.46 1.10 -4.11
C ALA A 73 2.27 -0.42 -4.25
N LEU A 74 1.06 -0.91 -3.96
CA LEU A 74 0.70 -2.32 -4.03
C LEU A 74 0.66 -2.81 -5.49
N LEU A 75 0.05 -2.06 -6.39
CA LEU A 75 0.01 -2.41 -7.81
C LEU A 75 1.41 -2.39 -8.45
N ASN A 76 2.31 -1.50 -8.01
CA ASN A 76 3.72 -1.55 -8.42
C ASN A 76 4.41 -2.82 -7.88
N ALA A 77 4.20 -3.16 -6.60
CA ALA A 77 4.75 -4.38 -6.00
C ALA A 77 4.19 -5.66 -6.63
N ALA A 78 3.00 -5.62 -7.24
CA ALA A 78 2.44 -6.74 -7.99
C ALA A 78 3.12 -6.97 -9.36
N ARG A 79 3.66 -5.91 -9.99
CA ARG A 79 4.33 -5.98 -11.30
C ARG A 79 5.72 -6.60 -11.21
N ARG A 80 6.38 -6.46 -10.07
CA ARG A 80 7.74 -6.97 -9.81
C ARG A 80 7.69 -8.06 -8.75
N PRO A 81 8.67 -8.96 -8.67
CA PRO A 81 8.71 -9.95 -7.60
C PRO A 81 9.16 -9.27 -6.28
N GLY A 82 8.28 -8.47 -5.66
CA GLY A 82 8.47 -7.96 -4.31
C GLY A 82 8.29 -6.45 -4.14
N TRP A 83 8.59 -5.99 -2.93
CA TRP A 83 8.50 -4.61 -2.50
C TRP A 83 9.79 -3.85 -2.81
N ASP A 84 9.72 -2.85 -3.69
CA ASP A 84 10.88 -2.06 -4.09
C ASP A 84 10.87 -0.65 -3.49
N ARG A 85 11.91 0.15 -3.81
CA ARG A 85 12.03 1.53 -3.32
C ARG A 85 10.87 2.41 -3.75
N LEU A 86 10.32 2.21 -4.95
CA LEU A 86 9.19 3.02 -5.42
C LEU A 86 7.93 2.70 -4.63
N SER A 87 7.62 1.41 -4.43
CA SER A 87 6.52 0.99 -3.55
C SER A 87 6.70 1.55 -2.14
N GLN A 88 7.91 1.51 -1.59
CA GLN A 88 8.21 2.09 -0.28
C GLN A 88 7.96 3.60 -0.26
N THR A 89 8.46 4.35 -1.24
CA THR A 89 8.27 5.81 -1.31
C THR A 89 6.79 6.18 -1.40
N LEU A 90 6.02 5.48 -2.24
CA LEU A 90 4.58 5.70 -2.39
C LEU A 90 3.84 5.41 -1.07
N ALA A 91 4.17 4.31 -0.40
CA ALA A 91 3.55 3.96 0.88
C ALA A 91 3.89 4.99 1.98
N VAL A 92 5.14 5.44 2.05
CA VAL A 92 5.56 6.49 3.00
C VAL A 92 4.85 7.81 2.71
N ALA A 93 4.74 8.21 1.44
CA ALA A 93 4.00 9.41 1.06
C ALA A 93 2.51 9.30 1.42
N GLY A 94 1.90 8.12 1.24
CA GLY A 94 0.53 7.85 1.68
C GLY A 94 0.37 7.95 3.20
N GLY A 95 1.32 7.41 3.96
CA GLY A 95 1.36 7.55 5.41
C GLY A 95 1.55 9.00 5.88
N ALA A 96 2.41 9.78 5.20
CA ALA A 96 2.61 11.18 5.48
C ALA A 96 1.35 12.01 5.20
N SER A 97 0.67 11.75 4.09
CA SER A 97 -0.64 12.34 3.77
C SER A 97 -1.66 12.09 4.89
N TYR A 98 -1.72 10.85 5.40
CA TYR A 98 -2.61 10.51 6.50
C TYR A 98 -2.20 11.17 7.83
N ALA A 99 -0.90 11.32 8.10
CA ALA A 99 -0.43 12.05 9.27
C ALA A 99 -0.82 13.54 9.20
N CYS A 100 -0.73 14.17 8.02
CA CYS A 100 -1.20 15.53 7.81
C CYS A 100 -2.72 15.65 8.05
N PHE A 101 -3.50 14.68 7.58
CA PHE A 101 -4.93 14.60 7.87
C PHE A 101 -5.21 14.57 9.38
N LEU A 102 -4.56 13.66 10.11
CA LEU A 102 -4.73 13.55 11.56
C LEU A 102 -4.35 14.85 12.28
N ALA A 103 -3.28 15.51 11.85
CA ALA A 103 -2.90 16.81 12.40
C ALA A 103 -3.97 17.88 12.12
N ALA A 104 -4.50 17.93 10.89
CA ALA A 104 -5.53 18.90 10.49
C ALA A 104 -6.84 18.74 11.25
N VAL A 105 -7.21 17.50 11.62
CA VAL A 105 -8.46 17.19 12.33
C VAL A 105 -8.34 17.34 13.84
N PHE A 106 -7.22 16.88 14.42
CA PHE A 106 -7.11 16.71 15.88
C PHE A 106 -6.16 17.67 16.57
N VAL A 107 -5.33 18.40 15.83
CA VAL A 107 -4.25 19.24 16.40
C VAL A 107 -4.38 20.71 16.00
N LEU A 108 -4.68 20.96 14.73
CA LEU A 108 -4.88 22.29 14.15
C LEU A 108 -6.37 22.65 14.18
#